data_AF-A0A7Z9ZGU2-F1
#
_entry.id   AF-A0A7Z9ZGU2-F1
#
_cell.length_a   1.000
_cell.length_b   1.000
_cell.length_c   1.000
_cell.angle_alpha   90.00
_cell.angle_beta   90.00
_cell.angle_gamma   90.00
#
_symmetry.space_group_name_H-M   'P 1'
#
loop_
_entity.id
_entity.type
_entity.pdbx_description
1 polymer ?
#
loop_
_entity_poly.entity_id
_entity_poly.type
_entity_poly.pdbx_seq_one_letter_code
_entity_poly.pdbx_strand_id
1 'polypeptide(L)'
;MAPMIEQGDTVLIRSVHSQQLRRGDLLLVERDGYFLVHRLVAAGAHYIRIKGDNVSHADPVMELQEVLGRVVAVEKGGRRIELEEGRWPLVNRSLGLLGWYEVRLFAAGRKVKRRLVGARSGRLTRGLASLAAVPFRWLTRLLLMRISR
;
A
#
# COMPACT_ATOMS: atom_id res chain seq x y z
N MET A 1 2.68 6.28 6.30
CA MET A 1 1.64 5.26 6.01
C MET A 1 0.31 5.58 6.72
N ALA A 2 -0.03 6.86 6.90
CA ALA A 2 -1.22 7.24 7.65
C ALA A 2 -2.50 6.76 6.92
N PRO A 3 -3.53 6.29 7.64
CA PRO A 3 -3.67 6.34 9.10
C PRO A 3 -3.11 5.11 9.85
N MET A 4 -2.67 4.06 9.17
CA MET A 4 -2.26 2.81 9.84
C MET A 4 -0.95 2.96 10.62
N ILE A 5 0.02 3.69 10.04
CA ILE A 5 1.28 4.04 10.70
C ILE A 5 1.50 5.54 10.49
N GLU A 6 1.63 6.26 11.60
CA GLU A 6 1.87 7.70 11.68
C GLU A 6 3.29 7.98 12.17
N GLN A 7 3.69 9.25 12.11
CA GLN A 7 5.00 9.66 12.57
C GLN A 7 5.09 9.48 14.10
N GLY A 8 6.16 8.84 14.56
CA GLY A 8 6.37 8.54 15.98
C GLY A 8 5.87 7.16 16.42
N ASP A 9 5.16 6.42 15.57
CA ASP A 9 4.84 5.02 15.84
C ASP A 9 6.08 4.13 15.72
N THR A 10 6.11 3.05 16.50
CA THR A 10 7.13 2.00 16.38
C THR A 10 6.54 0.80 15.64
N VAL A 11 7.31 0.20 14.73
CA VAL A 11 6.88 -1.00 14.00
C VAL A 11 7.78 -2.18 14.37
N LEU A 12 7.17 -3.33 14.63
CA LEU A 12 7.89 -4.58 14.83
C LEU A 12 8.02 -5.30 13.49
N ILE A 13 9.25 -5.59 13.10
CA ILE A 13 9.57 -6.27 11.84
C ILE A 13 9.98 -7.71 12.14
N ARG A 14 9.47 -8.62 11.32
CA ARG A 14 9.94 -10.01 11.27
C ARG A 14 10.52 -10.29 9.89
N SER A 15 11.70 -10.88 9.84
CA SER A 15 12.23 -11.45 8.60
C SER A 15 11.30 -12.55 8.11
N VAL A 16 10.99 -12.55 6.82
CA VAL A 16 10.06 -13.50 6.22
C VAL A 16 10.61 -14.01 4.90
N HIS A 17 10.35 -15.28 4.59
CA HIS A 17 10.65 -15.81 3.27
C HIS A 17 9.68 -15.25 2.23
N SER A 18 10.15 -15.08 1.00
CA SER A 18 9.35 -14.57 -0.12
C SER A 18 8.07 -15.37 -0.36
N GLN A 19 8.10 -16.68 -0.14
CA GLN A 19 6.95 -17.59 -0.25
C GLN A 19 5.85 -17.31 0.79
N GLN A 20 6.19 -16.64 1.89
CA GLN A 20 5.25 -16.29 2.97
C GLN A 20 4.63 -14.91 2.78
N LEU A 21 5.10 -14.14 1.79
CA LEU A 21 4.56 -12.82 1.46
C LEU A 21 3.17 -12.95 0.85
N ARG A 22 2.24 -12.16 1.36
CA ARG A 22 0.87 -12.10 0.85
C ARG A 22 0.49 -10.67 0.51
N ARG A 23 -0.31 -10.52 -0.55
CA ARG A 23 -0.92 -9.22 -0.87
C ARG A 23 -1.68 -8.68 0.35
N GLY A 24 -1.39 -7.44 0.71
CA GLY A 24 -1.89 -6.80 1.92
C GLY A 24 -0.85 -6.69 3.04
N ASP A 25 0.22 -7.49 3.01
CA ASP A 25 1.30 -7.40 3.98
C ASP A 25 1.96 -6.02 3.93
N LEU A 26 2.33 -5.50 5.09
CA LEU A 26 3.21 -4.33 5.17
C LEU A 26 4.65 -4.79 5.14
N LEU A 27 5.44 -4.27 4.21
CA LEU A 27 6.84 -4.63 4.06
C LEU A 27 7.73 -3.46 4.42
N LEU A 28 8.76 -3.72 5.21
CA LEU A 28 9.92 -2.86 5.30
C LEU A 28 10.83 -3.20 4.12
N VAL A 29 11.12 -2.19 3.30
CA VAL A 29 12.10 -2.31 2.23
C VAL A 29 13.16 -1.23 2.40
N GLU A 30 14.37 -1.55 1.96
CA GLU A 30 15.48 -0.62 1.87
C GLU A 30 15.79 -0.36 0.41
N ARG A 31 15.81 0.93 0.04
CA ARG A 31 16.13 1.35 -1.31
C ARG A 31 16.90 2.65 -1.28
N ASP A 32 18.02 2.68 -2.00
CA ASP A 32 18.88 3.86 -2.11
C ASP A 32 19.31 4.43 -0.74
N GLY A 33 19.48 3.56 0.27
CA GLY A 33 19.82 3.93 1.65
C GLY A 33 18.65 4.44 2.50
N TYR A 34 17.43 4.41 1.98
CA TYR A 34 16.21 4.81 2.69
C TYR A 34 15.35 3.61 3.04
N PHE A 35 14.85 3.61 4.27
CA PHE A 35 13.84 2.66 4.72
C PHE A 35 12.44 3.18 4.44
N LEU A 36 11.60 2.33 3.86
CA LEU A 36 10.21 2.64 3.65
C LEU A 36 9.33 1.44 3.99
N VAL A 37 8.22 1.72 4.66
CA VAL A 37 7.21 0.72 4.99
C VAL A 37 6.00 0.96 4.11
N HIS A 38 5.67 0.06 3.21
CA HIS A 38 4.51 0.16 2.33
C HIS A 38 3.77 -1.16 2.21
N ARG A 39 2.53 -1.13 1.69
CA ARG A 39 1.70 -2.31 1.55
C ARG A 39 1.98 -3.04 0.25
N LEU A 40 2.18 -4.35 0.32
CA LEU A 40 2.32 -5.23 -0.84
C LEU A 40 1.00 -5.32 -1.61
N VAL A 41 0.99 -4.83 -2.85
CA VAL A 41 -0.19 -4.89 -3.72
C VAL A 41 -0.07 -5.98 -4.79
N ALA A 42 1.15 -6.37 -5.16
CA ALA A 42 1.41 -7.51 -6.04
C ALA A 42 2.84 -8.02 -5.84
N ALA A 43 3.05 -9.32 -6.06
CA ALA A 43 4.36 -9.95 -6.09
C ALA A 43 4.47 -10.88 -7.31
N GLY A 44 5.68 -11.05 -7.82
CA GLY A 44 6.06 -12.07 -8.80
C GLY A 44 7.24 -12.90 -8.27
N ALA A 45 7.90 -13.67 -9.14
CA ALA A 45 9.00 -14.55 -8.73
C ALA A 45 10.21 -13.79 -8.16
N HIS A 46 10.54 -12.64 -8.76
CA HIS A 46 11.72 -11.84 -8.40
C HIS A 46 11.39 -10.39 -8.06
N TYR A 47 10.13 -9.97 -8.24
CA TYR A 47 9.74 -8.58 -8.06
C TYR A 47 8.57 -8.43 -7.10
N ILE A 48 8.47 -7.25 -6.52
CA ILE A 48 7.33 -6.80 -5.74
C ILE A 48 6.83 -5.45 -6.23
N ARG A 49 5.56 -5.17 -5.93
CA ARG A 49 4.95 -3.86 -6.09
C ARG A 49 4.29 -3.49 -4.78
N ILE A 50 4.75 -2.39 -4.22
CA ILE A 50 4.25 -1.85 -2.97
C ILE A 50 3.60 -0.50 -3.21
N LYS A 51 2.83 -0.06 -2.22
CA LYS A 51 2.09 1.20 -2.27
C LYS A 51 1.84 1.73 -0.87
N GLY A 52 1.95 3.05 -0.73
CA GLY A 52 1.51 3.74 0.47
C GLY A 52 -0.03 3.80 0.62
N ASP A 53 -0.56 3.60 1.82
CA ASP A 53 -2.01 3.56 2.08
C ASP A 53 -2.73 4.89 1.73
N ASN A 54 -2.02 6.02 1.69
CA ASN A 54 -2.59 7.33 1.37
C ASN A 54 -2.40 7.75 -0.11
N VAL A 55 -1.71 6.95 -0.93
CA VAL A 55 -1.44 7.27 -2.35
C VAL A 55 -2.16 6.29 -3.27
N SER A 56 -2.58 6.75 -4.46
CA SER A 56 -3.37 5.92 -5.39
C SER A 56 -2.52 5.13 -6.40
N HIS A 57 -1.25 5.50 -6.56
CA HIS A 57 -0.31 4.80 -7.43
C HIS A 57 0.62 3.88 -6.63
N ALA A 58 1.02 2.76 -7.24
CA ALA A 58 2.11 1.96 -6.71
C ALA A 58 3.44 2.69 -6.89
N ASP A 59 4.41 2.33 -6.06
CA ASP A 59 5.81 2.70 -6.24
C ASP A 59 6.38 2.02 -7.50
N PRO A 60 7.59 2.43 -7.94
CA PRO A 60 8.32 1.68 -8.96
C PRO A 60 8.44 0.21 -8.58
N VAL A 61 8.57 -0.67 -9.58
CA VAL A 61 8.83 -2.09 -9.32
C VAL A 61 10.13 -2.20 -8.53
N MET A 62 10.11 -3.06 -7.52
CA MET A 62 11.24 -3.32 -6.64
C MET A 62 11.61 -4.79 -6.71
N GLU A 63 12.88 -5.08 -6.54
CA GLU A 63 13.41 -6.43 -6.45
C GLU A 63 13.05 -7.02 -5.08
N LEU A 64 12.79 -8.33 -5.06
CA LEU A 64 12.42 -9.04 -3.84
C LEU A 64 13.53 -8.97 -2.77
N GLN A 65 14.78 -8.82 -3.18
CA GLN A 65 15.94 -8.66 -2.31
C GLN A 65 15.99 -7.33 -1.56
N GLU A 66 15.23 -6.32 -2.01
CA GLU A 66 15.10 -5.03 -1.30
C GLU A 66 14.20 -5.17 -0.06
N VAL A 67 13.52 -6.32 0.13
CA VAL A 67 12.66 -6.59 1.28
C VAL A 67 13.47 -7.04 2.48
N LEU A 68 13.41 -6.25 3.55
CA LEU A 68 14.06 -6.60 4.82
C LEU A 68 13.16 -7.43 5.74
N GLY A 69 11.85 -7.25 5.63
CA GLY A 69 10.89 -8.05 6.40
C GLY A 69 9.46 -7.55 6.32
N ARG A 70 8.58 -8.24 7.03
CA ARG A 70 7.17 -7.90 7.18
C ARG A 70 6.93 -7.23 8.53
N VAL A 71 6.09 -6.19 8.55
CA VAL A 71 5.58 -5.61 9.79
C VAL A 71 4.57 -6.57 10.40
N VAL A 72 4.86 -7.02 11.61
CA VAL A 72 4.00 -7.95 12.36
C VAL A 72 3.22 -7.26 13.48
N ALA A 73 3.71 -6.13 13.97
CA ALA A 73 2.98 -5.30 14.93
C ALA A 73 3.27 -3.81 14.74
N VAL A 74 2.34 -2.96 15.20
CA VAL A 74 2.50 -1.51 15.27
C VAL A 74 2.19 -1.05 16.69
N GLU A 75 3.10 -0.28 17.28
CA GLU A 75 2.89 0.41 18.54
C GLU A 75 2.54 1.87 18.26
N LYS A 76 1.31 2.25 18.62
CA LYS A 76 0.73 3.58 18.37
C LYS A 76 0.00 4.04 19.63
N GLY A 77 0.33 5.24 20.12
CA GLY A 77 -0.37 5.85 21.26
C GLY A 77 -0.40 4.98 22.53
N GLY A 78 0.68 4.24 22.80
CA GLY A 78 0.79 3.33 23.95
C GLY A 78 0.04 1.99 23.80
N ARG A 79 -0.54 1.70 22.63
CA ARG A 79 -1.20 0.43 22.32
C ARG A 79 -0.41 -0.34 21.28
N ARG A 80 -0.34 -1.66 21.45
CA ARG A 80 0.26 -2.59 20.48
C ARG A 80 -0.81 -3.28 19.67
N ILE A 81 -0.68 -3.22 18.35
CA ILE A 81 -1.60 -3.82 17.39
C ILE A 81 -0.88 -4.97 16.71
N GLU A 82 -1.24 -6.21 17.05
CA GLU A 82 -0.73 -7.42 16.42
C GLU A 82 -1.40 -7.64 15.06
N LEU A 83 -0.65 -7.51 13.97
CA LEU A 83 -1.17 -7.59 12.59
C LEU A 83 -1.36 -9.03 12.09
N GLU A 84 -0.83 -10.01 12.81
CA GLU A 84 -0.93 -11.43 12.48
C GLU A 84 -2.03 -12.16 13.28
N GLU A 85 -2.66 -11.49 14.23
CA GLU A 85 -3.61 -12.09 15.17
C GLU A 85 -5.05 -11.58 15.00
N GLY A 86 -6.00 -12.38 15.49
CA GLY A 86 -7.41 -12.03 15.51
C GLY A 86 -7.97 -11.71 14.12
N ARG A 87 -8.61 -10.54 13.99
CA ARG A 87 -9.24 -10.09 12.73
C ARG A 87 -8.25 -9.45 11.73
N TRP A 88 -7.02 -9.15 12.15
CA TRP A 88 -6.07 -8.38 11.35
C TRP A 88 -5.65 -9.04 10.04
N PRO A 89 -5.39 -10.36 9.97
CA PRO A 89 -5.05 -11.01 8.71
C PRO A 89 -6.12 -10.83 7.63
N LEU A 90 -7.40 -10.86 8.02
CA LEU A 90 -8.53 -10.67 7.09
C LEU A 90 -8.63 -9.21 6.62
N VAL A 91 -8.44 -8.26 7.55
CA VAL A 91 -8.41 -6.82 7.23
C VAL A 91 -7.26 -6.51 6.28
N ASN A 92 -6.05 -7.02 6.56
CA ASN A 92 -4.87 -6.82 5.71
C ASN A 92 -5.08 -7.37 4.30
N ARG A 93 -5.63 -8.58 4.15
CA ARG A 93 -5.99 -9.14 2.84
C ARG A 93 -6.97 -8.26 2.08
N SER A 94 -8.02 -7.79 2.76
CA SER A 94 -9.02 -6.89 2.15
C SER A 94 -8.40 -5.57 1.69
N LEU A 95 -7.55 -4.95 2.51
CA LEU A 95 -6.84 -3.72 2.16
C LEU A 95 -5.88 -3.93 0.97
N GLY A 96 -5.14 -5.04 0.96
CA GLY A 96 -4.33 -5.43 -0.19
C GLY A 96 -5.16 -5.62 -1.45
N LEU A 97 -6.34 -6.21 -1.32
CA LEU A 97 -7.27 -6.40 -2.42
C LEU A 97 -7.70 -5.06 -3.03
N LEU A 98 -8.19 -4.15 -2.20
CA LEU A 98 -8.61 -2.81 -2.59
C LEU A 98 -7.45 -2.01 -3.21
N GLY A 99 -6.26 -2.04 -2.60
CA GLY A 99 -5.08 -1.31 -3.09
C GLY A 99 -4.67 -1.69 -4.51
N TRP A 100 -4.71 -2.97 -4.85
CA TRP A 100 -4.43 -3.43 -6.23
C TRP A 100 -5.54 -3.06 -7.22
N TYR A 101 -6.82 -3.12 -6.82
CA TYR A 101 -7.90 -2.63 -7.68
C TYR A 101 -7.71 -1.15 -7.99
N GLU A 102 -7.39 -0.35 -6.97
CA GLU A 102 -7.10 1.06 -7.11
C GLU A 102 -5.92 1.31 -8.07
N VAL A 103 -4.83 0.55 -7.93
CA VAL A 103 -3.67 0.63 -8.84
C VAL A 103 -4.05 0.25 -10.27
N ARG A 104 -4.88 -0.78 -10.46
CA ARG A 104 -5.34 -1.21 -11.80
C ARG A 104 -6.28 -0.20 -12.44
N LEU A 105 -7.25 0.32 -11.69
CA LEU A 105 -8.17 1.35 -12.16
C LEU A 105 -7.41 2.62 -12.53
N PHE A 106 -6.45 3.04 -11.70
CA PHE A 106 -5.59 4.19 -12.00
C PHE A 106 -4.72 3.96 -13.26
N ALA A 107 -4.14 2.76 -13.42
CA ALA A 107 -3.36 2.41 -14.61
C ALA A 107 -4.23 2.37 -15.88
N ALA A 108 -5.41 1.77 -15.81
CA ALA A 108 -6.38 1.72 -16.91
C ALA A 108 -6.86 3.14 -17.27
N GLY A 109 -7.24 3.95 -16.27
CA GLY A 109 -7.63 5.35 -16.46
C GLY A 109 -6.53 6.19 -17.11
N ARG A 110 -5.25 6.01 -16.72
CA ARG A 110 -4.11 6.64 -17.39
C ARG A 110 -3.97 6.20 -18.85
N LYS A 111 -4.18 4.91 -19.16
CA LYS A 111 -4.12 4.37 -20.53
C LYS A 111 -5.24 4.92 -21.41
N VAL A 112 -6.47 4.95 -20.90
CA VAL A 112 -7.63 5.55 -21.57
C VAL A 112 -7.40 7.05 -21.80
N LYS A 113 -6.91 7.78 -20.79
CA LYS A 113 -6.53 9.19 -20.92
C LYS A 113 -5.51 9.42 -22.03
N ARG A 114 -4.44 8.63 -22.07
CA ARG A 114 -3.41 8.69 -23.12
C ARG A 114 -4.01 8.49 -24.51
N ARG A 115 -4.99 7.59 -24.65
CA ARG A 115 -5.71 7.33 -25.91
C ARG A 115 -6.66 8.46 -26.32
N LEU A 116 -7.38 9.05 -25.35
CA LEU A 116 -8.42 10.05 -25.65
C LEU A 116 -7.89 11.48 -25.82
N VAL A 117 -6.90 11.89 -25.02
CA VAL A 117 -6.47 13.30 -24.94
C VAL A 117 -5.06 13.50 -25.53
N GLY A 118 -4.34 12.41 -25.84
CA GLY A 118 -2.95 12.46 -26.30
C GLY A 118 -2.03 13.18 -25.30
N ALA A 119 -0.90 13.73 -25.78
CA ALA A 119 0.05 14.49 -24.97
C ALA A 119 -0.45 15.88 -24.52
N ARG A 120 -1.62 16.34 -24.99
CA ARG A 120 -2.21 17.66 -24.70
C ARG A 120 -2.92 17.72 -23.34
N SER A 121 -2.39 17.03 -22.33
CA SER A 121 -3.03 17.02 -21.02
C SER A 121 -2.71 18.30 -20.24
N GLY A 122 -3.60 19.29 -20.34
CA GLY A 122 -3.55 20.52 -19.54
C GLY A 122 -3.73 20.26 -18.03
N ARG A 123 -3.36 21.27 -17.23
CA ARG A 123 -3.40 21.32 -15.75
C ARG A 123 -4.69 20.76 -15.12
N LEU A 124 -5.84 21.01 -15.75
CA LEU A 124 -7.17 20.59 -15.29
C LEU A 124 -7.37 19.06 -15.24
N THR A 125 -6.62 18.30 -16.03
CA THR A 125 -6.81 16.84 -16.17
C THR A 125 -5.88 16.01 -15.29
N ARG A 126 -5.09 16.62 -14.39
CA ARG A 126 -4.18 15.90 -13.48
C ARG A 126 -4.93 15.04 -12.46
N GLY A 127 -6.17 15.40 -12.11
CA GLY A 127 -6.95 14.74 -11.05
C GLY A 127 -7.98 13.70 -11.52
N LEU A 128 -8.31 13.61 -12.82
CA LEU A 128 -9.41 12.75 -13.29
C LEU A 128 -9.13 11.25 -13.06
N ALA A 129 -7.90 10.79 -13.29
CA ALA A 129 -7.54 9.39 -13.02
C ALA A 129 -7.57 9.06 -11.51
N SER A 130 -7.34 10.05 -10.64
CA SER A 130 -7.45 9.85 -9.19
C SER A 130 -8.89 9.82 -8.68
N LEU A 131 -9.89 10.30 -9.43
CA LEU A 131 -11.30 10.24 -9.01
C LEU A 131 -11.84 8.80 -8.95
N ALA A 132 -11.44 7.94 -9.88
CA ALA A 132 -11.80 6.52 -9.87
C ALA A 132 -11.30 5.77 -8.62
N ALA A 133 -10.29 6.32 -7.95
CA ALA A 133 -9.68 5.76 -6.75
C ALA A 133 -10.27 6.32 -5.44
N VAL A 134 -11.02 7.43 -5.48
CA VAL A 134 -11.62 8.08 -4.30
C VAL A 134 -12.49 7.16 -3.44
N PRO A 135 -13.41 6.33 -3.98
CA PRO A 135 -14.22 5.45 -3.14
C PRO A 135 -13.37 4.40 -2.40
N PHE A 136 -12.28 3.92 -3.00
CA PHE A 136 -11.36 2.98 -2.37
C PHE A 136 -10.56 3.63 -1.24
N ARG A 137 -10.18 4.91 -1.38
CA ARG A 137 -9.52 5.69 -0.31
C ARG A 137 -10.44 5.94 0.88
N TRP A 138 -11.73 6.16 0.63
CA TRP A 138 -12.72 6.28 1.70
C TRP A 138 -12.91 4.95 2.44
N LEU A 139 -13.01 3.83 1.71
CA LEU A 139 -13.19 2.52 2.31
C LEU A 139 -11.97 2.07 3.13
N THR A 140 -10.76 2.29 2.61
CA THR A 140 -9.52 2.02 3.37
C THR A 140 -9.45 2.86 4.63
N ARG A 141 -9.79 4.16 4.57
CA ARG A 141 -9.90 5.01 5.76
C ARG A 141 -10.97 4.53 6.74
N LEU A 142 -12.14 4.09 6.29
CA LEU A 142 -13.18 3.55 7.18
C LEU A 142 -12.74 2.27 7.90
N LEU A 143 -12.07 1.36 7.17
CA LEU A 143 -11.52 0.13 7.75
C LEU A 143 -10.43 0.43 8.79
N LEU A 144 -9.62 1.46 8.55
CA LEU A 144 -8.50 1.85 9.42
C LEU A 144 -8.89 2.82 10.55
N MET A 145 -9.97 3.60 10.42
CA MET A 145 -10.43 4.54 11.46
C MET A 145 -10.85 3.83 12.76
N ARG A 146 -11.19 2.55 12.67
CA ARG A 146 -11.53 1.70 13.83
C ARG A 146 -10.32 1.33 14.70
N ILE A 147 -9.12 1.73 14.31
CA ILE A 147 -7.84 1.48 15.00
C ILE A 147 -7.48 2.61 15.97
N SER A 148 -7.92 3.84 15.65
CA SER A 148 -7.50 5.06 16.35
C SER A 148 -8.40 5.43 17.54
N ARG A 149 -9.24 4.52 18.04
CA ARG A 149 -10.08 4.71 19.23
C ARG A 149 -9.73 3.69 20.29
#